data_AF-A0A7K4BGU9-F1
#
_entry.id   AF-A0A7K4BGU9-F1
#
_cell.length_a   1.000
_cell.length_b   1.000
_cell.length_c   1.000
_cell.angle_alpha   90.00
_cell.angle_beta   90.00
_cell.angle_gamma   90.00
#
_symmetry.space_group_name_H-M   'P 1'
#
loop_
_entity.id
_entity.type
_entity.pdbx_description
1 polymer ?
#
loop_
_entity_poly.entity_id
_entity_poly.type
_entity_poly.pdbx_seq_one_letter_code
_entity_poly.pdbx_strand_id
1 'polypeptide(L)'
;MVIAKLRHKNPGMQIIALSATIGNPQDLAGWLDAELVESDWRPVDLREGVFLYDEIRFSDRHREVERRSKYEDLDLVLDTVGEEGQCLVFVSSRRNAEAFAKRAASGLKIADPVLAGYADRIRSSAGTDMGKILAACVAQGAAFHHAGLAREERQIVEAGFREGAIKVIASTPTLAAGLNLPARRVIVRDYLRFNAGEGMVPIPVREYRQMAGRAGRPHLDPYGEAVLIAKSEEMVEDLFDHYIDAPAEDVRSQCASEAVLCTHILSLITTGFARERDEVLRFMDGTFYAHCGENPRALSRAVDRVLEFLRESEMITEVGEWLEPTEYGSLVSRLYIDPRSAEVIVNAMIGRKGYTDIGLLQLLCSTPDMLTLYVRRNDMYLLDRFLADHRDELWMEIPWDAGEGFDRSLKTALLLNDWADEIGEDTICERYSVGPGDIYGMVESIAWLIHASRHLARLFAPHLTGSIEEMELRAKHGIRRELLPLIRLRGIGRVRARRLFNNNMGSIEALRAAGPEKVGGIIGQKIAAQVFEQLEGVRDEIEEIADEQSSLSRFG
;
A
#
# COMPACT_ATOMS: atom_id res chain seq x y z
N MET A 1 -4.56 -16.80 11.20
CA MET A 1 -3.43 -17.04 12.12
C MET A 1 -3.41 -16.16 13.35
N VAL A 2 -3.54 -14.83 13.26
CA VAL A 2 -3.51 -13.94 14.45
C VAL A 2 -4.53 -14.34 15.51
N ILE A 3 -5.81 -14.47 15.14
CA ILE A 3 -6.88 -14.88 16.05
C ILE A 3 -6.57 -16.25 16.70
N ALA A 4 -6.12 -17.23 15.91
CA ALA A 4 -5.76 -18.56 16.41
C ALA A 4 -4.63 -18.50 17.46
N LYS A 5 -3.58 -17.68 17.23
CA LYS A 5 -2.48 -17.50 18.20
C LYS A 5 -2.97 -16.86 19.49
N LEU A 6 -3.82 -15.84 19.38
CA LEU A 6 -4.39 -15.16 20.55
C LEU A 6 -5.31 -16.09 21.36
N ARG A 7 -6.15 -16.88 20.70
CA ARG A 7 -7.01 -17.89 21.35
C ARG A 7 -6.19 -18.99 22.02
N HIS A 8 -5.12 -19.45 21.38
CA HIS A 8 -4.23 -20.45 21.97
C HIS A 8 -3.58 -19.91 23.25
N LYS A 9 -3.14 -18.64 23.25
CA LYS A 9 -2.51 -18.02 24.43
C LYS A 9 -3.49 -17.62 25.53
N ASN A 10 -4.69 -17.15 25.15
CA ASN A 10 -5.74 -16.76 26.07
C ASN A 10 -7.09 -17.36 25.61
N PRO A 11 -7.40 -18.61 26.01
CA PRO A 11 -8.64 -19.27 25.63
C PRO A 11 -9.90 -18.54 26.10
N GLY A 12 -9.81 -17.75 27.18
CA GLY A 12 -10.93 -16.96 27.72
C GLY A 12 -11.04 -15.55 27.16
N MET A 13 -10.28 -15.22 26.11
CA MET A 13 -10.34 -13.90 25.48
C MET A 13 -11.70 -13.68 24.83
N GLN A 14 -12.35 -12.56 25.15
CA GLN A 14 -13.55 -12.14 24.44
C GLN A 14 -13.18 -11.68 23.01
N ILE A 15 -13.85 -12.25 22.02
CA ILE A 15 -13.70 -11.86 20.62
C ILE A 15 -15.00 -11.22 20.16
N ILE A 16 -14.89 -10.01 19.60
CA ILE A 16 -15.98 -9.33 18.91
C ILE A 16 -15.54 -9.18 17.46
N ALA A 17 -16.25 -9.81 16.54
CA ALA A 17 -15.98 -9.76 15.11
C ALA A 17 -17.01 -8.88 14.40
N LEU A 18 -16.54 -7.89 13.63
CA LEU A 18 -17.38 -7.04 12.79
C LEU A 18 -17.12 -7.42 11.33
N SER A 19 -18.17 -7.84 10.63
CA SER A 19 -18.10 -8.25 9.24
C SER A 19 -19.15 -7.53 8.40
N ALA A 20 -18.86 -7.36 7.11
CA ALA A 20 -19.91 -7.13 6.12
C ALA A 20 -20.74 -8.41 5.93
N THR A 21 -21.85 -8.31 5.20
CA THR A 21 -22.66 -9.48 4.81
C THR A 21 -21.82 -10.46 4.00
N ILE A 22 -21.83 -11.73 4.42
CA ILE A 22 -21.09 -12.84 3.82
C ILE A 22 -22.02 -14.03 3.64
N GLY A 23 -21.66 -14.98 2.77
CA GLY A 23 -22.51 -16.14 2.44
C GLY A 23 -22.57 -17.20 3.55
N ASN A 24 -21.51 -17.31 4.36
CA ASN A 24 -21.37 -18.32 5.41
C ASN A 24 -21.06 -17.73 6.80
N PRO A 25 -21.89 -16.82 7.34
CA PRO A 25 -21.65 -16.19 8.63
C PRO A 25 -21.69 -17.19 9.80
N GLN A 26 -22.44 -18.27 9.68
CA GLN A 26 -22.51 -19.35 10.67
C GLN A 26 -21.18 -20.09 10.80
N ASP A 27 -20.44 -20.30 9.72
CA ASP A 27 -19.10 -20.92 9.77
C ASP A 27 -18.12 -20.04 10.54
N LEU A 28 -18.17 -18.72 10.29
CA LEU A 28 -17.29 -17.78 10.97
C LEU A 28 -17.64 -17.65 12.46
N ALA A 29 -18.92 -17.55 12.80
CA ALA A 29 -19.40 -17.51 14.18
C ALA A 29 -19.08 -18.82 14.92
N GLY A 30 -19.31 -19.97 14.26
CA GLY A 30 -19.00 -21.29 14.78
C GLY A 30 -17.50 -21.48 15.05
N TRP A 31 -16.64 -21.05 14.12
CA TRP A 31 -15.19 -21.07 14.36
C TRP A 31 -14.78 -20.21 15.55
N LEU A 32 -15.40 -19.03 15.72
CA LEU A 32 -15.08 -18.09 16.78
C LEU A 32 -15.73 -18.43 18.13
N ASP A 33 -16.57 -19.46 18.20
CA ASP A 33 -17.44 -19.76 19.34
C ASP A 33 -18.25 -18.51 19.78
N ALA A 34 -18.76 -17.76 18.80
CA ALA A 34 -19.43 -16.48 19.00
C ALA A 34 -20.94 -16.57 18.73
N GLU A 35 -21.72 -15.75 19.44
CA GLU A 35 -23.12 -15.52 19.10
C GLU A 35 -23.21 -14.73 17.79
N LEU A 36 -23.93 -15.28 16.82
CA LEU A 36 -24.14 -14.65 15.52
C LEU A 36 -25.28 -13.64 15.61
N VAL A 37 -24.99 -12.38 15.29
CA VAL A 37 -25.99 -11.32 15.12
C VAL A 37 -26.04 -10.92 13.65
N GLU A 38 -27.11 -11.34 12.96
CA GLU A 38 -27.38 -10.95 11.59
C GLU A 38 -28.39 -9.81 11.55
N SER A 39 -28.11 -8.79 10.75
CA SER A 39 -29.00 -7.65 10.56
C SER A 39 -28.83 -7.12 9.15
N ASP A 40 -29.93 -7.03 8.42
CA ASP A 40 -30.06 -6.33 7.14
C ASP A 40 -30.43 -4.85 7.31
N TRP A 41 -30.71 -4.42 8.55
CA TRP A 41 -31.08 -3.04 8.86
C TRP A 41 -29.97 -2.06 8.42
N ARG A 42 -30.39 -1.04 7.66
CA ARG A 42 -29.56 0.11 7.30
C ARG A 42 -30.23 1.40 7.79
N PRO A 43 -29.45 2.41 8.23
CA PRO A 43 -30.00 3.72 8.60
C PRO A 43 -30.71 4.45 7.45
N VAL A 44 -30.32 4.15 6.21
CA VAL A 44 -30.87 4.73 4.98
C VAL A 44 -31.21 3.59 4.03
N ASP A 45 -32.40 3.64 3.44
CA ASP A 45 -32.88 2.68 2.43
C ASP A 45 -31.90 2.58 1.25
N LEU A 46 -31.54 1.37 0.82
CA LEU A 46 -30.66 1.15 -0.35
C LEU A 46 -31.51 0.74 -1.55
N ARG A 47 -31.37 1.48 -2.65
CA ARG A 47 -32.02 1.15 -3.93
C ARG A 47 -30.96 0.78 -4.94
N GLU A 48 -30.92 -0.49 -5.31
CA GLU A 48 -29.99 -1.03 -6.30
C GLU A 48 -30.67 -1.09 -7.66
N GLY A 49 -29.98 -0.65 -8.71
CA GLY A 49 -30.54 -0.63 -10.05
C GLY A 49 -29.50 -0.59 -11.15
N VAL A 50 -29.98 -0.71 -12.39
CA VAL A 50 -29.17 -0.68 -13.60
C VAL A 50 -29.65 0.44 -14.51
N PHE A 51 -28.73 1.27 -14.98
CA PHE A 51 -28.98 2.37 -15.90
C PHE A 51 -28.75 1.94 -17.34
N LEU A 52 -29.72 2.24 -18.21
CA LEU A 52 -29.63 2.04 -19.65
C LEU A 52 -30.31 3.22 -20.36
N TYR A 53 -29.60 3.84 -21.31
CA TYR A 53 -30.03 5.03 -22.05
C TYR A 53 -30.32 6.24 -21.13
N ASP A 54 -31.56 6.44 -20.72
CA ASP A 54 -32.08 7.54 -19.92
C ASP A 54 -32.95 7.06 -18.75
N GLU A 55 -32.89 5.77 -18.41
CA GLU A 55 -33.71 5.18 -17.36
C GLU A 55 -32.87 4.34 -16.39
N ILE A 56 -33.09 4.54 -15.08
CA ILE A 56 -32.63 3.63 -14.03
C ILE A 56 -33.75 2.64 -13.74
N ARG A 57 -33.46 1.35 -13.90
CA ARG A 57 -34.36 0.26 -13.53
C ARG A 57 -33.96 -0.28 -12.17
N PHE A 58 -34.89 -0.23 -11.23
CA PHE A 58 -34.82 -0.89 -9.93
C PHE A 58 -35.72 -2.13 -9.96
N SER A 59 -35.59 -3.04 -8.99
CA SER A 59 -36.40 -4.26 -8.93
C SER A 59 -37.92 -4.00 -8.84
N ASP A 60 -38.33 -2.87 -8.26
CA ASP A 60 -39.73 -2.51 -8.00
C ASP A 60 -40.28 -1.39 -8.90
N ARG A 61 -39.40 -0.61 -9.55
CA ARG A 61 -39.80 0.60 -10.29
C ARG A 61 -38.73 1.08 -11.26
N HIS A 62 -39.12 2.03 -12.10
CA HIS A 62 -38.25 2.70 -13.04
C HIS A 62 -38.15 4.20 -12.70
N ARG A 63 -37.02 4.82 -13.01
CA ARG A 63 -36.79 6.27 -12.83
C ARG A 63 -36.12 6.84 -14.07
N GLU A 64 -36.79 7.77 -14.73
CA GLU A 64 -36.21 8.54 -15.83
C GLU A 64 -35.16 9.52 -15.32
N VAL A 65 -34.09 9.70 -16.10
CA VAL A 65 -32.98 10.62 -15.87
C VAL A 65 -32.88 11.53 -17.07
N GLU A 66 -33.00 12.84 -16.84
CA GLU A 66 -32.96 13.82 -17.91
C GLU A 66 -31.58 13.79 -18.61
N ARG A 67 -31.60 13.57 -19.93
CA ARG A 67 -30.39 13.62 -20.75
C ARG A 67 -29.89 15.06 -20.90
N ARG A 68 -28.80 15.39 -20.20
CA ARG A 68 -28.20 16.74 -20.19
C ARG A 68 -26.86 16.79 -20.93
N SER A 69 -26.31 15.64 -21.32
CA SER A 69 -25.02 15.57 -21.98
C SER A 69 -24.96 14.44 -23.01
N LYS A 70 -23.80 14.32 -23.66
CA LYS A 70 -23.48 13.19 -24.55
C LYS A 70 -23.00 11.94 -23.79
N TYR A 71 -22.91 12.02 -22.47
CA TYR A 71 -22.32 11.00 -21.61
C TYR A 71 -23.33 10.55 -20.57
N GLU A 72 -23.84 9.34 -20.74
CA GLU A 72 -24.80 8.67 -19.85
C GLU A 72 -24.35 8.68 -18.38
N ASP A 73 -23.07 8.37 -18.15
CA ASP A 73 -22.45 8.37 -16.81
C ASP A 73 -22.39 9.76 -16.15
N LEU A 74 -22.34 10.84 -16.94
CA LEU A 74 -22.38 12.21 -16.45
C LEU A 74 -23.81 12.66 -16.12
N ASP A 75 -24.81 12.19 -16.87
CA ASP A 75 -26.20 12.59 -16.66
C ASP A 75 -26.72 12.09 -15.29
N LEU A 76 -26.34 10.87 -14.89
CA LEU A 76 -26.59 10.36 -13.52
C LEU A 76 -25.97 11.23 -12.43
N VAL A 77 -24.78 11.78 -12.68
CA VAL A 77 -24.11 12.69 -11.74
C VAL A 77 -24.83 14.02 -11.67
N LEU A 78 -25.19 14.61 -12.82
CA LEU A 78 -25.88 15.90 -12.89
C LEU A 78 -27.27 15.83 -12.26
N ASP A 79 -27.99 14.72 -12.43
CA ASP A 79 -29.25 14.42 -11.75
C ASP A 79 -29.06 14.40 -10.23
N THR A 80 -28.09 13.61 -9.73
CA THR A 80 -27.81 13.51 -8.28
C THR A 80 -27.46 14.87 -7.66
N VAL A 81 -26.60 15.65 -8.32
CA VAL A 81 -26.17 16.96 -7.82
C VAL A 81 -27.30 17.99 -7.90
N GLY A 82 -28.18 17.87 -8.91
CA GLY A 82 -29.40 18.67 -9.01
C GLY A 82 -30.36 18.47 -7.84
N GLU A 83 -30.34 17.30 -7.19
CA GLU A 83 -31.08 16.97 -5.96
C GLU A 83 -30.31 17.30 -4.68
N GLU A 84 -29.26 18.14 -4.75
CA GLU A 84 -28.36 18.47 -3.64
C GLU A 84 -27.62 17.24 -3.04
N GLY A 85 -27.56 16.16 -3.82
CA GLY A 85 -26.83 14.95 -3.49
C GLY A 85 -25.34 15.05 -3.80
N GLN A 86 -24.59 14.07 -3.28
CA GLN A 86 -23.20 13.81 -3.68
C GLN A 86 -23.11 12.44 -4.33
N CYS A 87 -22.15 12.27 -5.23
CA CYS A 87 -21.97 11.05 -6.00
C CYS A 87 -20.56 10.44 -5.81
N LEU A 88 -20.52 9.13 -5.63
CA LEU A 88 -19.31 8.33 -5.80
C LEU A 88 -19.39 7.60 -7.14
N VAL A 89 -18.35 7.67 -7.96
CA VAL A 89 -18.30 7.00 -9.26
C VAL A 89 -17.11 6.05 -9.28
N PHE A 90 -17.39 4.75 -9.27
CA PHE A 90 -16.38 3.71 -9.33
C PHE A 90 -16.05 3.33 -10.77
N VAL A 91 -14.76 3.35 -11.07
CA VAL A 91 -14.17 3.05 -12.38
C VAL A 91 -13.00 2.08 -12.26
N SER A 92 -12.66 1.37 -13.32
CA SER A 92 -11.72 0.24 -13.27
C SER A 92 -10.24 0.65 -13.31
N SER A 93 -9.93 1.91 -13.63
CA SER A 93 -8.55 2.37 -13.74
C SER A 93 -8.37 3.82 -13.27
N ARG A 94 -7.15 4.14 -12.83
CA ARG A 94 -6.77 5.49 -12.40
C ARG A 94 -6.99 6.53 -13.51
N ARG A 95 -6.60 6.16 -14.75
CA ARG A 95 -6.83 6.98 -15.94
C ARG A 95 -8.32 7.26 -16.16
N ASN A 96 -9.19 6.28 -15.94
CA ASN A 96 -10.63 6.47 -16.05
C ASN A 96 -11.17 7.39 -14.95
N ALA A 97 -10.64 7.29 -13.72
CA ALA A 97 -11.02 8.16 -12.62
C ALA A 97 -10.65 9.62 -12.92
N GLU A 98 -9.42 9.88 -13.34
CA GLU A 98 -8.98 11.22 -13.76
C GLU A 98 -9.82 11.76 -14.92
N ALA A 99 -10.04 10.95 -15.96
CA ALA A 99 -10.80 11.36 -17.13
C ALA A 99 -12.27 11.67 -16.80
N PHE A 100 -12.89 10.86 -15.94
CA PHE A 100 -14.25 11.08 -15.49
C PHE A 100 -14.34 12.32 -14.60
N ALA A 101 -13.41 12.51 -13.66
CA ALA A 101 -13.39 13.70 -12.80
C ALA A 101 -13.26 15.00 -13.60
N LYS A 102 -12.39 15.04 -14.63
CA LYS A 102 -12.29 16.20 -15.54
C LYS A 102 -13.59 16.49 -16.27
N ARG A 103 -14.26 15.43 -16.72
CA ARG A 103 -15.57 15.51 -17.40
C ARG A 103 -16.65 16.00 -16.44
N ALA A 104 -16.72 15.45 -15.23
CA ALA A 104 -17.65 15.85 -14.19
C ALA A 104 -17.44 17.31 -13.79
N ALA A 105 -16.19 17.74 -13.55
CA ALA A 105 -15.83 19.13 -13.30
C ALA A 105 -16.38 20.07 -14.39
N SER A 106 -16.13 19.71 -15.66
CA SER A 106 -16.58 20.49 -16.83
C SER A 106 -18.11 20.51 -17.00
N GLY A 107 -18.82 19.48 -16.51
CA GLY A 107 -20.29 19.41 -16.54
C GLY A 107 -20.94 20.18 -15.38
N LEU A 108 -20.36 20.08 -14.18
CA LEU A 108 -20.87 20.71 -12.96
C LEU A 108 -20.64 22.23 -12.95
N LYS A 109 -19.42 22.67 -13.30
CA LYS A 109 -18.99 24.08 -13.29
C LYS A 109 -19.35 24.83 -11.99
N ILE A 110 -19.29 24.15 -10.85
CA ILE A 110 -19.58 24.76 -9.55
C ILE A 110 -18.41 25.66 -9.18
N ALA A 111 -18.67 26.94 -8.91
CA ALA A 111 -17.66 27.88 -8.43
C ALA A 111 -18.03 28.35 -7.03
N ASP A 112 -17.25 27.93 -6.03
CA ASP A 112 -17.46 28.24 -4.62
C ASP A 112 -16.12 28.61 -3.95
N PRO A 113 -16.03 29.70 -3.15
CA PRO A 113 -14.85 30.03 -2.35
C PRO A 113 -14.30 28.87 -1.50
N VAL A 114 -15.17 28.00 -0.97
CA VAL A 114 -14.77 26.81 -0.19
C VAL A 114 -14.02 25.82 -1.09
N LEU A 115 -14.52 25.56 -2.29
CA LEU A 115 -13.83 24.71 -3.28
C LEU A 115 -12.50 25.30 -3.73
N ALA A 116 -12.45 26.63 -3.91
CA ALA A 116 -11.21 27.34 -4.22
C ALA A 116 -10.16 27.13 -3.11
N GLY A 117 -10.57 27.21 -1.83
CA GLY A 117 -9.71 26.94 -0.69
C GLY A 117 -9.12 25.52 -0.67
N TYR A 118 -9.93 24.50 -0.95
CA TYR A 118 -9.41 23.13 -1.09
C TYR A 118 -8.47 22.97 -2.28
N ALA A 119 -8.83 23.56 -3.43
CA ALA A 119 -7.99 23.53 -4.62
C ALA A 119 -6.64 24.24 -4.40
N ASP A 120 -6.61 25.34 -3.66
CA ASP A 120 -5.39 26.06 -3.29
C ASP A 120 -4.50 25.23 -2.36
N ARG A 121 -5.09 24.53 -1.38
CA ARG A 121 -4.35 23.59 -0.54
C ARG A 121 -3.68 22.50 -1.36
N ILE A 122 -4.41 21.90 -2.31
CA ILE A 122 -3.85 20.89 -3.23
C ILE A 122 -2.75 21.52 -4.11
N ARG A 123 -2.97 22.72 -4.67
CA ARG A 123 -1.94 23.43 -5.46
C ARG A 123 -0.67 23.69 -4.66
N SER A 124 -0.80 24.01 -3.37
CA SER A 124 0.34 24.29 -2.51
C SER A 124 1.18 23.05 -2.19
N SER A 125 0.57 21.87 -2.18
CA SER A 125 1.24 20.58 -1.98
C SER A 125 1.63 19.90 -3.30
N ALA A 126 1.05 20.31 -4.43
CA ALA A 126 1.23 19.66 -5.72
C ALA A 126 2.63 19.93 -6.29
N GLY A 127 3.50 18.93 -6.25
CA GLY A 127 4.68 18.88 -7.12
C GLY A 127 4.31 18.51 -8.55
N THR A 128 3.38 17.56 -8.71
CA THR A 128 3.14 16.85 -9.97
C THR A 128 2.03 17.44 -10.82
N ASP A 129 2.03 17.11 -12.12
CA ASP A 129 0.91 17.43 -13.02
C ASP A 129 -0.41 16.78 -12.61
N MET A 130 -0.35 15.59 -12.00
CA MET A 130 -1.53 14.93 -11.43
C MET A 130 -2.17 15.77 -10.33
N GLY A 131 -1.37 16.33 -9.42
CA GLY A 131 -1.84 17.24 -8.37
C GLY A 131 -2.46 18.53 -8.93
N LYS A 132 -1.88 19.10 -9.99
CA LYS A 132 -2.46 20.28 -10.69
C LYS A 132 -3.81 19.96 -11.32
N ILE A 133 -3.93 18.81 -11.98
CA ILE A 133 -5.18 18.34 -12.58
C ILE A 133 -6.23 18.11 -11.49
N LEU A 134 -5.85 17.52 -10.35
CA LEU A 134 -6.75 17.32 -9.21
C LEU A 134 -7.28 18.65 -8.70
N ALA A 135 -6.41 19.63 -8.46
CA ALA A 135 -6.81 20.95 -8.00
C ALA A 135 -7.77 21.66 -8.98
N ALA A 136 -7.54 21.53 -10.28
CA ALA A 136 -8.42 22.09 -11.30
C ALA A 136 -9.81 21.44 -11.30
N CYS A 137 -9.89 20.12 -11.07
CA CYS A 137 -11.17 19.44 -10.92
C CYS A 137 -11.88 19.88 -9.64
N VAL A 138 -11.15 19.91 -8.51
CA VAL A 138 -11.70 20.25 -7.18
C VAL A 138 -12.27 21.66 -7.18
N ALA A 139 -11.60 22.61 -7.85
CA ALA A 139 -12.12 23.97 -8.01
C ALA A 139 -13.49 24.05 -8.70
N GLN A 140 -13.92 22.99 -9.39
CA GLN A 140 -15.20 22.90 -10.12
C GLN A 140 -16.17 21.87 -9.51
N GLY A 141 -15.91 21.38 -8.30
CA GLY A 141 -16.82 20.51 -7.54
C GLY A 141 -16.67 19.01 -7.80
N ALA A 142 -15.68 18.58 -8.58
CA ALA A 142 -15.38 17.15 -8.79
C ALA A 142 -13.94 16.80 -8.40
N ALA A 143 -13.68 15.57 -8.00
CA ALA A 143 -12.35 15.08 -7.70
C ALA A 143 -12.17 13.65 -8.23
N PHE A 144 -10.92 13.23 -8.36
CA PHE A 144 -10.59 11.81 -8.49
C PHE A 144 -9.85 11.34 -7.24
N HIS A 145 -9.95 10.05 -6.92
CA HIS A 145 -9.30 9.45 -5.76
C HIS A 145 -8.77 8.05 -6.10
N HIS A 146 -7.47 7.83 -5.93
CA HIS A 146 -6.83 6.53 -6.11
C HIS A 146 -5.46 6.50 -5.42
N ALA A 147 -4.87 5.30 -5.30
CA ALA A 147 -3.57 5.09 -4.63
C ALA A 147 -2.39 5.92 -5.19
N GLY A 148 -2.45 6.33 -6.47
CA GLY A 148 -1.43 7.19 -7.07
C GLY A 148 -1.36 8.61 -6.50
N LEU A 149 -2.40 9.10 -5.80
CA LEU A 149 -2.39 10.42 -5.19
C LEU A 149 -1.54 10.46 -3.92
N ALA A 150 -0.90 11.59 -3.65
CA ALA A 150 -0.20 11.80 -2.39
C ALA A 150 -1.19 11.70 -1.21
N ARG A 151 -0.69 11.28 -0.05
CA ARG A 151 -1.54 11.11 1.14
C ARG A 151 -2.26 12.40 1.53
N GLU A 152 -1.56 13.53 1.47
CA GLU A 152 -2.11 14.85 1.79
C GLU A 152 -3.24 15.24 0.81
N GLU A 153 -3.05 15.00 -0.49
CA GLU A 153 -4.07 15.26 -1.51
C GLU A 153 -5.33 14.40 -1.28
N ARG A 154 -5.16 13.11 -0.96
CA ARG A 154 -6.27 12.21 -0.60
C ARG A 154 -7.04 12.74 0.60
N GLN A 155 -6.36 13.14 1.67
CA GLN A 155 -6.98 13.70 2.86
C GLN A 155 -7.74 15.00 2.58
N ILE A 156 -7.22 15.86 1.69
CA ILE A 156 -7.91 17.09 1.29
C ILE A 156 -9.20 16.78 0.53
N VAL A 157 -9.17 15.85 -0.43
CA VAL A 157 -10.35 15.41 -1.18
C VAL A 157 -11.39 14.77 -0.26
N GLU A 158 -10.95 13.90 0.65
CA GLU A 158 -11.83 13.23 1.63
C GLU A 158 -12.49 14.23 2.57
N ALA A 159 -11.76 15.26 3.02
CA ALA A 159 -12.32 16.34 3.84
C ALA A 159 -13.35 17.16 3.07
N GLY A 160 -13.01 17.63 1.87
CA GLY A 160 -13.92 18.43 1.05
C GLY A 160 -15.19 17.69 0.63
N PHE A 161 -15.12 16.38 0.46
CA PHE A 161 -16.32 15.56 0.21
C PHE A 161 -17.15 15.36 1.47
N ARG A 162 -16.53 15.09 2.62
CA ARG A 162 -17.27 14.95 3.89
C ARG A 162 -18.00 16.22 4.30
N GLU A 163 -17.43 17.38 4.01
CA GLU A 163 -18.05 18.69 4.26
C GLU A 163 -19.09 19.09 3.21
N GLY A 164 -19.32 18.25 2.18
CA GLY A 164 -20.33 18.50 1.16
C GLY A 164 -19.92 19.51 0.08
N ALA A 165 -18.72 20.08 0.15
CA ALA A 165 -18.21 21.02 -0.85
C ALA A 165 -17.95 20.30 -2.19
N ILE A 166 -17.18 19.21 -2.16
CA ILE A 166 -16.91 18.38 -3.34
C ILE A 166 -18.15 17.51 -3.59
N LYS A 167 -18.78 17.66 -4.76
CA LYS A 167 -20.02 16.96 -5.09
C LYS A 167 -19.79 15.57 -5.66
N VAL A 168 -18.67 15.35 -6.33
CA VAL A 168 -18.39 14.10 -7.04
C VAL A 168 -16.97 13.63 -6.78
N ILE A 169 -16.81 12.36 -6.42
CA ILE A 169 -15.52 11.68 -6.45
C ILE A 169 -15.58 10.53 -7.46
N ALA A 170 -14.68 10.54 -8.43
CA ALA A 170 -14.37 9.40 -9.28
C ALA A 170 -13.25 8.57 -8.65
N SER A 171 -13.44 7.28 -8.42
CA SER A 171 -12.43 6.48 -7.72
C SER A 171 -12.27 5.07 -8.28
N THR A 172 -11.07 4.53 -8.11
CA THR A 172 -10.84 3.08 -8.21
C THR A 172 -11.47 2.36 -7.01
N PRO A 173 -11.69 1.03 -7.07
CA PRO A 173 -12.29 0.26 -5.96
C PRO A 173 -11.61 0.43 -4.59
N THR A 174 -10.36 0.90 -4.55
CA THR A 174 -9.60 1.19 -3.33
C THR A 174 -10.31 2.09 -2.33
N LEU A 175 -11.17 3.02 -2.76
CA LEU A 175 -11.93 3.87 -1.83
C LEU A 175 -13.14 3.16 -1.21
N ALA A 176 -13.61 2.07 -1.83
CA ALA A 176 -14.71 1.27 -1.29
C ALA A 176 -14.33 0.61 0.05
N ALA A 177 -13.05 0.32 0.26
CA ALA A 177 -12.51 -0.24 1.49
C ALA A 177 -11.88 0.84 2.39
N GLY A 178 -12.28 0.89 3.67
CA GLY A 178 -11.50 1.58 4.71
C GLY A 178 -11.74 3.09 4.93
N LEU A 179 -12.64 3.75 4.18
CA LEU A 179 -12.99 5.17 4.39
C LEU A 179 -14.49 5.37 4.63
N ASN A 180 -14.85 6.14 5.65
CA ASN A 180 -16.25 6.51 5.91
C ASN A 180 -16.66 7.74 5.08
N LEU A 181 -16.93 7.51 3.79
CA LEU A 181 -17.44 8.52 2.85
C LEU A 181 -18.75 8.02 2.22
N PRO A 182 -19.92 8.24 2.84
CA PRO A 182 -21.20 7.95 2.21
C PRO A 182 -21.58 9.02 1.18
N ALA A 183 -22.39 8.64 0.19
CA ALA A 183 -22.88 9.53 -0.87
C ALA A 183 -24.34 9.23 -1.19
N ARG A 184 -25.11 10.19 -1.73
CA ARG A 184 -26.50 9.95 -2.12
C ARG A 184 -26.59 8.83 -3.15
N ARG A 185 -25.74 8.91 -4.18
CA ARG A 185 -25.66 7.92 -5.25
C ARG A 185 -24.25 7.36 -5.36
N VAL A 186 -24.17 6.04 -5.53
CA VAL A 186 -22.99 5.33 -5.97
C VAL A 186 -23.23 4.86 -7.40
N ILE A 187 -22.31 5.16 -8.31
CA ILE A 187 -22.36 4.74 -9.70
C ILE A 187 -21.20 3.76 -9.91
N VAL A 188 -21.50 2.51 -10.23
CA VAL A 188 -20.51 1.50 -10.63
C VAL A 188 -20.45 1.50 -12.14
N ARG A 189 -19.60 2.38 -12.69
CA ARG A 189 -19.49 2.60 -14.14
C ARG A 189 -18.81 1.43 -14.83
N ASP A 190 -17.74 0.92 -14.22
CA ASP A 190 -16.95 -0.17 -14.77
C ASP A 190 -17.08 -1.39 -13.84
N TYR A 191 -17.94 -2.34 -14.20
CA TYR A 191 -18.08 -3.62 -13.49
C TYR A 191 -17.11 -4.71 -13.99
N LEU A 192 -16.37 -4.44 -15.07
CA LEU A 192 -15.34 -5.31 -15.61
C LEU A 192 -13.95 -4.73 -15.31
N ARG A 193 -13.01 -5.60 -14.90
CA ARG A 193 -11.60 -5.28 -14.70
C ARG A 193 -10.71 -6.22 -15.50
N PHE A 194 -9.57 -5.71 -15.95
CA PHE A 194 -8.57 -6.56 -16.61
C PHE A 194 -7.81 -7.37 -15.57
N ASN A 195 -7.80 -8.69 -15.73
CA ASN A 195 -6.96 -9.62 -15.00
C ASN A 195 -5.93 -10.25 -15.97
N ALA A 196 -4.67 -10.29 -15.56
CA ALA A 196 -3.60 -10.86 -16.37
C ALA A 196 -3.86 -12.37 -16.56
N GLY A 197 -3.80 -12.85 -17.80
CA GLY A 197 -4.10 -14.25 -18.14
C GLY A 197 -5.59 -14.55 -18.39
N GLU A 198 -6.51 -13.82 -17.77
CA GLU A 198 -7.96 -14.06 -17.90
C GLU A 198 -8.70 -13.01 -18.75
N GLY A 199 -8.08 -11.86 -19.02
CA GLY A 199 -8.70 -10.78 -19.79
C GLY A 199 -9.66 -9.93 -18.96
N MET A 200 -10.76 -9.45 -19.55
CA MET A 200 -11.74 -8.65 -18.83
C MET A 200 -12.69 -9.56 -18.05
N VAL A 201 -12.65 -9.47 -16.72
CA VAL A 201 -13.48 -10.27 -15.82
C VAL A 201 -14.39 -9.36 -14.97
N PRO A 202 -15.59 -9.80 -14.59
CA PRO A 202 -16.42 -9.10 -13.61
C PRO A 202 -15.68 -8.86 -12.29
N ILE A 203 -15.98 -7.74 -11.63
CA ILE A 203 -15.56 -7.53 -10.25
C ILE A 203 -16.29 -8.53 -9.34
N PRO A 204 -15.68 -9.01 -8.25
CA PRO A 204 -16.36 -9.89 -7.30
C PRO A 204 -17.61 -9.22 -6.72
N VAL A 205 -18.64 -10.01 -6.42
CA VAL A 205 -19.91 -9.50 -5.87
C VAL A 205 -19.66 -8.79 -4.54
N ARG A 206 -18.74 -9.31 -3.71
CA ARG A 206 -18.33 -8.65 -2.47
C ARG A 206 -17.77 -7.24 -2.71
N GLU A 207 -17.02 -7.00 -3.78
CA GLU A 207 -16.51 -5.66 -4.10
C GLU A 207 -17.65 -4.73 -4.52
N TYR A 208 -18.58 -5.22 -5.34
CA TYR A 208 -19.81 -4.48 -5.67
C TYR A 208 -20.60 -4.10 -4.42
N ARG A 209 -20.87 -5.05 -3.52
CA ARG A 209 -21.63 -4.81 -2.28
C ARG A 209 -20.92 -3.78 -1.37
N GLN A 210 -19.59 -3.80 -1.31
CA GLN A 210 -18.82 -2.77 -0.59
C GLN A 210 -18.98 -1.37 -1.21
N MET A 211 -19.04 -1.27 -2.54
CA MET A 211 -19.30 -0.01 -3.24
C MET A 211 -20.75 0.45 -2.99
N ALA A 212 -21.73 -0.41 -3.25
CA ALA A 212 -23.15 -0.13 -3.07
C ALA A 212 -23.49 0.28 -1.63
N GLY A 213 -22.83 -0.34 -0.65
CA GLY A 213 -22.98 -0.01 0.77
C GLY A 213 -22.60 1.44 1.14
N ARG A 214 -21.88 2.16 0.28
CA ARG A 214 -21.58 3.61 0.44
C ARG A 214 -22.74 4.52 0.05
N ALA A 215 -23.80 4.00 -0.57
CA ALA A 215 -24.96 4.78 -0.95
C ALA A 215 -25.89 5.06 0.25
N GLY A 216 -26.33 6.30 0.36
CA GLY A 216 -27.13 6.86 1.43
C GLY A 216 -26.29 7.48 2.55
N ARG A 217 -26.38 8.81 2.74
CA ARG A 217 -25.78 9.53 3.86
C ARG A 217 -26.74 9.54 5.06
N PRO A 218 -26.39 8.91 6.20
CA PRO A 218 -27.24 8.91 7.39
C PRO A 218 -27.62 10.33 7.80
N HIS A 219 -28.91 10.52 8.14
CA HIS A 219 -29.51 11.80 8.56
C HIS A 219 -29.58 12.92 7.50
N LEU A 220 -28.99 12.73 6.31
CA LEU A 220 -29.01 13.72 5.23
C LEU A 220 -29.86 13.28 4.05
N ASP A 221 -29.87 11.97 3.77
CA ASP A 221 -30.53 11.42 2.60
C ASP A 221 -31.78 10.61 2.99
N PRO A 222 -32.91 10.78 2.27
CA PRO A 222 -34.11 9.96 2.47
C PRO A 222 -33.92 8.52 1.96
N TYR A 223 -33.00 8.32 1.01
CA TYR A 223 -32.62 7.03 0.45
C TYR A 223 -31.22 7.13 -0.18
N GLY A 224 -30.56 5.99 -0.38
CA GLY A 224 -29.34 5.84 -1.16
C GLY A 224 -29.61 5.05 -2.44
N GLU A 225 -28.92 5.38 -3.53
CA GLU A 225 -29.00 4.64 -4.79
C GLU A 225 -27.64 4.07 -5.18
N ALA A 226 -27.58 2.81 -5.58
CA ALA A 226 -26.41 2.17 -6.15
C ALA A 226 -26.74 1.71 -7.58
N VAL A 227 -26.08 2.29 -8.57
CA VAL A 227 -26.46 2.17 -9.98
C VAL A 227 -25.31 1.59 -10.81
N LEU A 228 -25.54 0.46 -11.45
CA LEU A 228 -24.67 -0.09 -12.50
C LEU A 228 -25.04 0.52 -13.86
N ILE A 229 -24.11 0.53 -14.82
CA ILE A 229 -24.38 1.04 -16.18
C ILE A 229 -24.31 -0.10 -17.19
N ALA A 230 -25.43 -0.35 -17.89
CA ALA A 230 -25.54 -1.31 -18.97
C ALA A 230 -25.45 -0.64 -20.35
N LYS A 231 -25.21 -1.45 -21.39
CA LYS A 231 -25.17 -1.00 -22.79
C LYS A 231 -26.22 -1.65 -23.69
N SER A 232 -26.92 -2.66 -23.17
CA SER A 232 -27.97 -3.40 -23.86
C SER A 232 -28.96 -3.93 -22.82
N GLU A 233 -30.15 -4.28 -23.29
CA GLU A 233 -31.21 -4.90 -22.47
C GLU A 233 -30.75 -6.22 -21.85
N GLU A 234 -30.09 -7.09 -22.63
CA GLU A 234 -29.51 -8.34 -22.14
C GLU A 234 -28.54 -8.12 -20.96
N MET A 235 -27.73 -7.07 -21.03
CA MET A 235 -26.79 -6.72 -19.96
C MET A 235 -27.49 -6.21 -18.71
N VAL A 236 -28.70 -5.66 -18.82
CA VAL A 236 -29.49 -5.27 -17.64
C VAL A 236 -29.84 -6.51 -16.85
N GLU A 237 -30.41 -7.53 -17.50
CA GLU A 237 -30.77 -8.81 -16.87
C GLU A 237 -29.53 -9.48 -16.25
N ASP A 238 -28.43 -9.57 -17.00
CA ASP A 238 -27.17 -10.15 -16.50
C ASP A 238 -26.64 -9.45 -15.24
N LEU A 239 -26.75 -8.12 -15.18
CA LEU A 239 -26.26 -7.33 -14.04
C LEU A 239 -27.17 -7.47 -12.81
N PHE A 240 -28.48 -7.63 -13.00
CA PHE A 240 -29.39 -7.97 -11.92
C PHE A 240 -29.03 -9.32 -11.32
N ASP A 241 -28.96 -10.36 -12.16
CA ASP A 241 -28.68 -11.73 -11.75
C ASP A 241 -27.31 -11.87 -11.07
N HIS A 242 -26.27 -11.20 -11.61
CA HIS A 242 -24.90 -11.36 -11.12
C HIS A 242 -24.57 -10.53 -9.87
N TYR A 243 -25.23 -9.39 -9.65
CA TYR A 243 -24.86 -8.48 -8.56
C TYR A 243 -26.00 -8.16 -7.59
N ILE A 244 -27.16 -7.76 -8.11
CA ILE A 244 -28.25 -7.23 -7.29
C ILE A 244 -28.99 -8.38 -6.58
N ASP A 245 -29.34 -9.41 -7.35
CA ASP A 245 -30.06 -10.58 -6.87
C ASP A 245 -29.11 -11.71 -6.41
N ALA A 246 -27.81 -11.55 -6.65
CA ALA A 246 -26.80 -12.51 -6.24
C ALA A 246 -26.70 -12.63 -4.70
N PRO A 247 -26.63 -13.86 -4.16
CA PRO A 247 -26.40 -14.07 -2.73
C PRO A 247 -25.01 -13.56 -2.33
N ALA A 248 -24.83 -13.31 -1.03
CA ALA A 248 -23.52 -12.95 -0.51
C ALA A 248 -22.49 -14.07 -0.76
N GLU A 249 -21.26 -13.70 -1.12
CA GLU A 249 -20.18 -14.66 -1.37
C GLU A 249 -19.67 -15.28 -0.06
N ASP A 250 -19.39 -16.58 -0.08
CA ASP A 250 -18.74 -17.28 1.04
C ASP A 250 -17.32 -16.74 1.27
N VAL A 251 -16.96 -16.60 2.54
CA VAL A 251 -15.58 -16.35 2.95
C VAL A 251 -14.82 -17.66 2.98
N ARG A 252 -13.77 -17.75 2.16
CA ARG A 252 -12.86 -18.89 2.11
C ARG A 252 -11.50 -18.57 2.73
N SER A 253 -10.94 -19.51 3.46
CA SER A 253 -9.62 -19.35 4.06
C SER A 253 -8.53 -19.37 2.99
N GLN A 254 -7.53 -18.49 3.13
CA GLN A 254 -6.33 -18.48 2.27
C GLN A 254 -5.10 -19.07 2.99
N CYS A 255 -5.33 -19.69 4.16
CA CYS A 255 -4.27 -20.09 5.07
C CYS A 255 -3.38 -21.23 4.55
N ALA A 256 -3.85 -22.05 3.61
CA ALA A 256 -3.08 -23.20 3.11
C ALA A 256 -2.15 -22.89 1.93
N SER A 257 -2.06 -21.63 1.49
CA SER A 257 -1.02 -21.27 0.53
C SER A 257 0.36 -21.40 1.19
N GLU A 258 1.29 -22.09 0.52
CA GLU A 258 2.64 -22.33 1.04
C GLU A 258 3.35 -21.03 1.40
N ALA A 259 3.16 -20.00 0.57
CA ALA A 259 3.63 -18.65 0.81
C ALA A 259 3.24 -18.11 2.20
N VAL A 260 1.96 -18.22 2.56
CA VAL A 260 1.44 -17.73 3.84
C VAL A 260 1.85 -18.66 4.98
N LEU A 261 1.91 -19.97 4.74
CA LEU A 261 2.31 -20.95 5.74
C LEU A 261 3.77 -20.80 6.16
N CYS A 262 4.70 -20.53 5.25
CA CYS A 262 6.13 -20.36 5.56
C CYS A 262 6.33 -19.37 6.72
N THR A 263 5.86 -18.15 6.57
CA THR A 263 5.98 -17.09 7.58
C THR A 263 5.31 -17.47 8.89
N HIS A 264 4.14 -18.12 8.82
CA HIS A 264 3.38 -18.44 10.01
C HIS A 264 3.93 -19.64 10.79
N ILE A 265 4.39 -20.69 10.12
CA ILE A 265 4.99 -21.88 10.73
C ILE A 265 6.33 -21.52 11.37
N LEU A 266 7.20 -20.78 10.67
CA LEU A 266 8.43 -20.27 11.26
C LEU A 266 8.11 -19.46 12.52
N SER A 267 7.12 -18.57 12.44
CA SER A 267 6.69 -17.78 13.58
C SER A 267 6.12 -18.62 14.74
N LEU A 268 5.44 -19.75 14.48
CA LEU A 268 4.96 -20.65 15.55
C LEU A 268 6.13 -21.32 16.29
N ILE A 269 7.15 -21.75 15.55
CA ILE A 269 8.36 -22.37 16.11
C ILE A 269 9.17 -21.34 16.90
N THR A 270 9.41 -20.15 16.32
CA THR A 270 10.22 -19.10 16.97
C THR A 270 9.60 -18.54 18.25
N THR A 271 8.27 -18.52 18.33
CA THR A 271 7.55 -18.07 19.52
C THR A 271 7.22 -19.19 20.51
N GLY A 272 7.57 -20.44 20.16
CA GLY A 272 7.38 -21.61 21.02
C GLY A 272 5.93 -22.09 21.13
N PHE A 273 5.04 -21.72 20.20
CA PHE A 273 3.68 -22.28 20.12
C PHE A 273 3.67 -23.73 19.64
N ALA A 274 4.69 -24.13 18.88
CA ALA A 274 4.87 -25.50 18.42
C ALA A 274 6.36 -25.83 18.42
N ARG A 275 6.70 -27.02 18.92
CA ARG A 275 8.05 -27.59 18.95
C ARG A 275 8.14 -28.90 18.19
N GLU A 276 7.01 -29.47 17.78
CA GLU A 276 6.96 -30.72 17.03
C GLU A 276 6.06 -30.55 15.82
N ARG A 277 6.28 -31.38 14.79
CA ARG A 277 5.44 -31.43 13.60
C ARG A 277 3.95 -31.60 13.96
N ASP A 278 3.66 -32.48 14.90
CA ASP A 278 2.28 -32.75 15.33
C ASP A 278 1.68 -31.58 16.11
N GLU A 279 2.48 -30.80 16.83
CA GLU A 279 2.03 -29.55 17.45
C GLU A 279 1.69 -28.48 16.42
N VAL A 280 2.46 -28.38 15.33
CA VAL A 280 2.14 -27.48 14.22
C VAL A 280 0.78 -27.88 13.63
N LEU A 281 0.57 -29.17 13.34
CA LEU A 281 -0.72 -29.65 12.81
C LEU A 281 -1.89 -29.40 13.78
N ARG A 282 -1.72 -29.73 15.06
CA ARG A 282 -2.72 -29.44 16.11
C ARG A 282 -3.05 -27.95 16.21
N PHE A 283 -2.05 -27.08 16.02
CA PHE A 283 -2.30 -25.64 15.99
C PHE A 283 -3.15 -25.26 14.77
N MET A 284 -2.84 -25.84 13.60
CA MET A 284 -3.56 -25.57 12.37
C MET A 284 -5.02 -26.05 12.41
N ASP A 285 -5.32 -27.10 13.17
CA ASP A 285 -6.70 -27.55 13.43
C ASP A 285 -7.58 -26.48 14.10
N GLY A 286 -6.97 -25.53 14.83
CA GLY A 286 -7.67 -24.39 15.44
C GLY A 286 -7.94 -23.21 14.49
N THR A 287 -7.58 -23.32 13.21
CA THR A 287 -7.73 -22.24 12.24
C THR A 287 -9.06 -22.30 11.49
N PHE A 288 -9.49 -21.17 10.94
CA PHE A 288 -10.70 -21.10 10.10
C PHE A 288 -10.64 -22.06 8.89
N TYR A 289 -9.42 -22.33 8.38
CA TYR A 289 -9.17 -23.29 7.31
C TYR A 289 -9.66 -24.70 7.68
N ALA A 290 -9.26 -25.17 8.86
CA ALA A 290 -9.64 -26.49 9.35
C ALA A 290 -11.14 -26.55 9.70
N HIS A 291 -11.69 -25.46 10.27
CA HIS A 291 -13.11 -25.38 10.60
C HIS A 291 -14.03 -25.52 9.38
N CYS A 292 -13.68 -24.92 8.24
CA CYS A 292 -14.45 -25.01 7.00
C CYS A 292 -14.40 -26.42 6.35
N GLY A 293 -13.76 -27.40 6.97
CA GLY A 293 -13.66 -28.77 6.43
C GLY A 293 -12.77 -28.88 5.19
N GLU A 294 -11.83 -27.94 5.02
CA GLU A 294 -10.89 -27.98 3.90
C GLU A 294 -9.93 -29.19 4.01
N ASN A 295 -9.34 -29.59 2.88
CA ASN A 295 -8.64 -30.88 2.72
C ASN A 295 -7.46 -31.07 3.71
N PRO A 296 -7.61 -31.89 4.78
CA PRO A 296 -6.57 -32.02 5.81
C PRO A 296 -5.27 -32.64 5.29
N ARG A 297 -5.38 -33.48 4.26
CA ARG A 297 -4.21 -34.08 3.59
C ARG A 297 -3.44 -33.06 2.76
N ALA A 298 -4.11 -32.05 2.21
CA ALA A 298 -3.44 -30.97 1.48
C ALA A 298 -2.67 -30.08 2.46
N LEU A 299 -3.29 -29.74 3.59
CA LEU A 299 -2.66 -28.97 4.66
C LEU A 299 -1.44 -29.69 5.25
N SER A 300 -1.56 -30.96 5.63
CA SER A 300 -0.43 -31.74 6.14
C SER A 300 0.73 -31.75 5.15
N ARG A 301 0.46 -32.00 3.87
CA ARG A 301 1.49 -31.98 2.83
C ARG A 301 2.14 -30.60 2.66
N ALA A 302 1.39 -29.52 2.82
CA ALA A 302 1.93 -28.17 2.76
C ALA A 302 2.80 -27.86 3.99
N VAL A 303 2.37 -28.26 5.19
CA VAL A 303 3.17 -28.16 6.42
C VAL A 303 4.50 -28.92 6.26
N ASP A 304 4.47 -30.14 5.71
CA ASP A 304 5.68 -30.94 5.47
C ASP A 304 6.67 -30.24 4.54
N ARG A 305 6.19 -29.69 3.42
CA ARG A 305 7.04 -28.95 2.47
C ARG A 305 7.64 -27.70 3.11
N VAL A 306 6.87 -26.99 3.94
CA VAL A 306 7.35 -25.79 4.63
C VAL A 306 8.41 -26.14 5.67
N LEU A 307 8.19 -27.18 6.48
CA LEU A 307 9.18 -27.62 7.48
C LEU A 307 10.48 -28.08 6.80
N GLU A 308 10.39 -28.82 5.69
CA GLU A 308 11.56 -29.21 4.90
C GLU A 308 12.32 -27.98 4.40
N PHE A 309 11.63 -27.02 3.76
CA PHE A 309 12.24 -25.79 3.29
C PHE A 309 12.93 -25.01 4.43
N LEU A 310 12.26 -24.83 5.57
CA LEU A 310 12.84 -24.09 6.71
C LEU A 310 14.08 -24.79 7.27
N ARG A 311 14.15 -26.12 7.18
CA ARG A 311 15.31 -26.93 7.61
C ARG A 311 16.45 -26.84 6.61
N GLU A 312 16.16 -26.99 5.31
CA GLU A 312 17.15 -26.86 4.23
C GLU A 312 17.78 -25.46 4.20
N SER A 313 16.99 -24.43 4.50
CA SER A 313 17.47 -23.03 4.64
C SER A 313 18.10 -22.71 6.00
N GLU A 314 18.33 -23.70 6.87
CA GLU A 314 18.94 -23.53 8.19
C GLU A 314 18.22 -22.52 9.11
N MET A 315 16.92 -22.27 8.89
CA MET A 315 16.11 -21.39 9.76
C MET A 315 15.60 -22.11 11.00
N ILE A 316 15.44 -23.43 10.90
CA ILE A 316 15.12 -24.31 12.02
C ILE A 316 16.10 -25.48 12.04
N THR A 317 16.25 -26.10 13.20
CA THR A 317 17.06 -27.31 13.39
C THR A 317 16.29 -28.32 14.23
N GLU A 318 16.67 -29.59 14.12
CA GLU A 318 16.10 -30.69 14.87
C GLU A 318 17.05 -31.09 16.01
N VAL A 319 16.59 -30.96 17.26
CA VAL A 319 17.29 -31.41 18.45
C VAL A 319 16.52 -32.59 19.05
N GLY A 320 16.91 -33.81 18.66
CA GLY A 320 16.12 -35.00 18.99
C GLY A 320 14.83 -35.02 18.18
N GLU A 321 13.68 -34.96 18.87
CA GLU A 321 12.36 -34.87 18.23
C GLU A 321 11.83 -33.42 18.14
N TRP A 322 12.58 -32.44 18.66
CA TRP A 322 12.13 -31.06 18.77
C TRP A 322 12.68 -30.17 17.67
N LEU A 323 11.81 -29.30 17.16
CA LEU A 323 12.13 -28.21 16.24
C LEU A 323 12.50 -26.98 17.05
N GLU A 324 13.74 -26.51 16.86
CA GLU A 324 14.22 -25.26 17.45
C GLU A 324 14.55 -24.24 16.36
N PRO A 325 14.22 -22.95 16.55
CA PRO A 325 14.61 -21.91 15.62
C PRO A 325 16.12 -21.64 15.74
N THR A 326 16.79 -21.44 14.61
CA THR A 326 18.18 -20.93 14.63
C THR A 326 18.20 -19.43 14.91
N GLU A 327 19.39 -18.84 15.11
CA GLU A 327 19.52 -17.38 15.19
C GLU A 327 18.99 -16.70 13.92
N TYR A 328 19.24 -17.31 12.76
CA TYR A 328 18.75 -16.86 11.46
C TYR A 328 17.22 -16.92 11.39
N GLY A 329 16.59 -18.06 11.66
CA GLY A 329 15.13 -18.18 11.63
C GLY A 329 14.43 -17.26 12.64
N SER A 330 15.02 -17.10 13.83
CA SER A 330 14.54 -16.16 14.83
C SER A 330 14.62 -14.71 14.34
N LEU A 331 15.69 -14.34 13.62
CA LEU A 331 15.85 -13.01 13.04
C LEU A 331 14.83 -12.76 11.93
N VAL A 332 14.68 -13.69 10.98
CA VAL A 332 13.69 -13.64 9.88
C VAL A 332 12.28 -13.42 10.43
N SER A 333 11.89 -14.20 11.44
CA SER A 333 10.57 -14.07 12.07
C SER A 333 10.36 -12.73 12.77
N ARG A 334 11.40 -12.13 13.37
CA ARG A 334 11.30 -10.80 14.02
C ARG A 334 11.24 -9.66 13.01
N LEU A 335 11.94 -9.80 11.89
CA LEU A 335 11.92 -8.83 10.79
C LEU A 335 10.62 -8.87 10.00
N TYR A 336 9.82 -9.93 10.18
CA TYR A 336 8.54 -10.16 9.52
C TYR A 336 8.64 -10.28 7.99
N ILE A 337 9.83 -10.65 7.49
CA ILE A 337 10.08 -10.91 6.07
C ILE A 337 9.64 -12.34 5.73
N ASP A 338 9.23 -12.57 4.48
CA ASP A 338 8.96 -13.93 4.01
C ASP A 338 10.24 -14.77 4.09
N PRO A 339 10.22 -15.98 4.68
CA PRO A 339 11.37 -16.88 4.73
C PRO A 339 12.03 -17.12 3.37
N ARG A 340 11.24 -17.16 2.28
CA ARG A 340 11.77 -17.33 0.92
C ARG A 340 12.51 -16.09 0.45
N SER A 341 12.05 -14.89 0.81
CA SER A 341 12.77 -13.65 0.54
C SER A 341 14.10 -13.61 1.28
N ALA A 342 14.10 -13.97 2.58
CA ALA A 342 15.31 -14.03 3.38
C ALA A 342 16.35 -14.96 2.74
N GLU A 343 15.91 -16.13 2.29
CA GLU A 343 16.77 -17.10 1.64
C GLU A 343 17.39 -16.59 0.34
N VAL A 344 16.57 -15.95 -0.52
CA VAL A 344 17.05 -15.31 -1.76
C VAL A 344 18.09 -14.21 -1.44
N ILE A 345 17.84 -13.41 -0.41
CA ILE A 345 18.71 -12.31 0.01
C ILE A 345 20.05 -12.84 0.53
N VAL A 346 20.02 -13.81 1.45
CA VAL A 346 21.23 -14.36 2.09
C VAL A 346 22.11 -15.08 1.05
N ASN A 347 21.51 -15.90 0.19
CA ASN A 347 22.24 -16.61 -0.86
C ASN A 347 22.93 -15.65 -1.84
N ALA A 348 22.28 -14.54 -2.19
CA ALA A 348 22.90 -13.51 -3.03
C ALA A 348 24.05 -12.75 -2.33
N MET A 349 24.03 -12.65 -0.99
CA MET A 349 25.05 -11.92 -0.21
C MET A 349 26.32 -12.73 0.08
N ILE A 350 26.20 -14.02 0.42
CA ILE A 350 27.32 -14.85 0.92
C ILE A 350 28.50 -14.90 -0.08
N GLY A 351 28.23 -14.88 -1.38
CA GLY A 351 29.26 -14.90 -2.43
C GLY A 351 29.72 -13.52 -2.92
N ARG A 352 29.12 -12.43 -2.44
CA ARG A 352 29.29 -11.12 -3.07
C ARG A 352 30.53 -10.39 -2.57
N LYS A 353 31.45 -10.09 -3.48
CA LYS A 353 32.69 -9.34 -3.19
C LYS A 353 32.52 -7.83 -3.23
N GLY A 354 31.55 -7.32 -4.00
CA GLY A 354 31.37 -5.90 -4.25
C GLY A 354 29.92 -5.46 -4.08
N TYR A 355 29.74 -4.27 -3.53
CA TYR A 355 28.44 -3.65 -3.30
C TYR A 355 28.08 -2.72 -4.47
N THR A 356 26.81 -2.76 -4.89
CA THR A 356 26.21 -1.87 -5.90
C THR A 356 24.79 -1.54 -5.47
N ASP A 357 24.40 -0.25 -5.56
CA ASP A 357 23.06 0.20 -5.13
C ASP A 357 21.96 -0.48 -5.94
N ILE A 358 22.10 -0.47 -7.28
CA ILE A 358 21.11 -1.05 -8.16
C ILE A 358 21.04 -2.57 -8.04
N GLY A 359 22.16 -3.23 -7.74
CA GLY A 359 22.20 -4.67 -7.53
C GLY A 359 21.44 -5.11 -6.29
N LEU A 360 21.61 -4.40 -5.16
CA LEU A 360 20.80 -4.62 -3.96
C LEU A 360 19.32 -4.34 -4.24
N LEU A 361 19.00 -3.19 -4.86
CA LEU A 361 17.61 -2.83 -5.15
C LEU A 361 16.93 -3.86 -6.06
N GLN A 362 17.63 -4.35 -7.10
CA GLN A 362 17.10 -5.36 -8.01
C GLN A 362 16.87 -6.70 -7.31
N LEU A 363 17.80 -7.14 -6.44
CA LEU A 363 17.62 -8.32 -5.60
C LEU A 363 16.34 -8.20 -4.76
N LEU A 364 16.19 -7.10 -4.02
CA LEU A 364 15.04 -6.91 -3.12
C LEU A 364 13.72 -6.78 -3.89
N CYS A 365 13.71 -6.11 -5.04
CA CYS A 365 12.54 -6.03 -5.92
C CYS A 365 12.17 -7.37 -6.57
N SER A 366 13.05 -8.37 -6.52
CA SER A 366 12.78 -9.73 -7.01
C SER A 366 12.18 -10.62 -5.93
N THR A 367 12.10 -10.15 -4.69
CA THR A 367 11.57 -10.93 -3.56
C THR A 367 10.03 -10.87 -3.51
N PRO A 368 9.34 -11.92 -3.01
CA PRO A 368 7.89 -11.94 -2.83
C PRO A 368 7.31 -10.78 -1.99
N ASP A 369 8.13 -10.18 -1.11
CA ASP A 369 7.71 -9.08 -0.23
C ASP A 369 7.53 -7.75 -0.96
N MET A 370 8.10 -7.59 -2.17
CA MET A 370 8.05 -6.34 -2.91
C MET A 370 6.93 -6.34 -3.96
N LEU A 371 6.03 -5.37 -3.88
CA LEU A 371 5.10 -5.07 -4.98
C LEU A 371 5.84 -4.39 -6.12
N THR A 372 5.77 -4.97 -7.32
CA THR A 372 6.48 -4.49 -8.50
C THR A 372 5.57 -3.78 -9.50
N LEU A 373 6.14 -2.77 -10.16
CA LEU A 373 5.49 -2.04 -11.24
C LEU A 373 5.19 -2.94 -12.43
N TYR A 374 4.11 -2.64 -13.15
CA TYR A 374 3.86 -3.23 -14.47
C TYR A 374 4.79 -2.63 -15.52
N VAL A 375 5.18 -3.46 -16.49
CA VAL A 375 6.01 -3.06 -17.62
C VAL A 375 5.13 -2.81 -18.84
N ARG A 376 5.34 -1.67 -19.48
CA ARG A 376 4.68 -1.28 -20.74
C ARG A 376 5.66 -1.48 -21.88
N ARG A 377 5.13 -1.61 -23.10
CA ARG A 377 5.95 -1.77 -24.32
C ARG A 377 7.01 -0.65 -24.48
N ASN A 378 6.68 0.58 -24.09
CA ASN A 378 7.62 1.71 -24.18
C ASN A 378 8.72 1.68 -23.10
N ASP A 379 8.53 0.91 -22.02
CA ASP A 379 9.53 0.78 -20.96
C ASP A 379 10.67 -0.15 -21.38
N MET A 380 10.42 -1.10 -22.31
CA MET A 380 11.42 -2.08 -22.74
C MET A 380 12.71 -1.44 -23.23
N TYR A 381 12.63 -0.35 -24.00
CA TYR A 381 13.82 0.35 -24.48
C TYR A 381 14.71 0.87 -23.33
N LEU A 382 14.09 1.37 -22.25
CA LEU A 382 14.81 1.83 -21.06
C LEU A 382 15.51 0.65 -20.37
N LEU A 383 14.78 -0.47 -20.18
CA LEU A 383 15.27 -1.66 -19.51
C LEU A 383 16.42 -2.31 -20.29
N ASP A 384 16.24 -2.53 -21.59
CA ASP A 384 17.25 -3.13 -22.46
C ASP A 384 18.53 -2.31 -22.50
N ARG A 385 18.39 -0.97 -22.60
CA ARG A 385 19.54 -0.06 -22.56
C ARG A 385 20.27 -0.14 -21.22
N PHE A 386 19.53 -0.12 -20.11
CA PHE A 386 20.13 -0.23 -18.79
C PHE A 386 20.88 -1.56 -18.64
N LEU A 387 20.29 -2.67 -19.07
CA LEU A 387 20.93 -3.99 -19.02
C LEU A 387 22.19 -4.06 -19.89
N ALA A 388 22.23 -3.40 -21.04
CA ALA A 388 23.43 -3.36 -21.87
C ALA A 388 24.62 -2.69 -21.17
N ASP A 389 24.35 -1.64 -20.37
CA ASP A 389 25.39 -0.82 -19.75
C ASP A 389 25.76 -1.29 -18.34
N HIS A 390 24.81 -1.88 -17.59
CA HIS A 390 24.93 -2.11 -16.14
C HIS A 390 24.69 -3.56 -15.70
N ARG A 391 24.77 -4.54 -16.62
CA ARG A 391 24.53 -5.96 -16.31
C ARG A 391 25.36 -6.48 -15.14
N ASP A 392 26.64 -6.13 -15.11
CA ASP A 392 27.59 -6.62 -14.11
C ASP A 392 27.36 -6.03 -12.71
N GLU A 393 26.57 -4.95 -12.61
CA GLU A 393 26.19 -4.35 -11.34
C GLU A 393 25.07 -5.11 -10.64
N LEU A 394 24.30 -5.94 -11.34
CA LEU A 394 23.21 -6.70 -10.75
C LEU A 394 23.73 -7.79 -9.80
N TRP A 395 22.97 -8.07 -8.74
CA TRP A 395 23.30 -9.14 -7.79
C TRP A 395 22.70 -10.47 -8.20
N MET A 396 21.52 -10.45 -8.84
CA MET A 396 20.90 -11.64 -9.41
C MET A 396 21.39 -11.86 -10.84
N GLU A 397 21.66 -13.12 -11.18
CA GLU A 397 21.82 -13.51 -12.57
C GLU A 397 20.50 -13.33 -13.32
N ILE A 398 20.59 -12.92 -14.58
CA ILE A 398 19.41 -12.83 -15.45
C ILE A 398 19.06 -14.25 -15.90
N PRO A 399 17.88 -14.77 -15.54
CA PRO A 399 17.47 -16.10 -15.97
C PRO A 399 17.42 -16.18 -17.51
N TRP A 400 17.73 -17.34 -18.07
CA TRP A 400 17.64 -17.57 -19.51
C TRP A 400 16.20 -17.44 -20.04
N ASP A 401 15.23 -17.67 -19.16
CA ASP A 401 13.79 -17.52 -19.34
C ASP A 401 13.26 -16.27 -18.61
N ALA A 402 14.10 -15.24 -18.44
CA ALA A 402 13.72 -13.97 -17.82
C ALA A 402 12.40 -13.47 -18.43
N GLY A 403 11.33 -13.63 -17.65
CA GLY A 403 9.98 -13.23 -18.04
C GLY A 403 9.62 -11.87 -17.48
N GLU A 404 8.34 -11.54 -17.61
CA GLU A 404 7.78 -10.26 -17.14
C GLU A 404 8.13 -9.97 -15.67
N GLY A 405 8.23 -10.99 -14.81
CA GLY A 405 8.62 -10.83 -13.40
C GLY A 405 9.97 -10.14 -13.21
N PHE A 406 10.97 -10.50 -14.03
CA PHE A 406 12.29 -9.87 -13.98
C PHE A 406 12.21 -8.40 -14.40
N ASP A 407 11.57 -8.12 -15.53
CA ASP A 407 11.45 -6.75 -16.05
C ASP A 407 10.72 -5.83 -15.08
N ARG A 408 9.68 -6.35 -14.40
CA ARG A 408 8.94 -5.63 -13.35
C ARG A 408 9.83 -5.33 -12.15
N SER A 409 10.62 -6.30 -11.70
CA SER A 409 11.57 -6.11 -10.59
C SER A 409 12.61 -5.04 -10.93
N LEU A 410 13.16 -5.09 -12.15
CA LEU A 410 14.17 -4.15 -12.62
C LEU A 410 13.61 -2.74 -12.78
N LYS A 411 12.45 -2.60 -13.41
CA LYS A 411 11.76 -1.30 -13.53
C LYS A 411 11.53 -0.66 -12.17
N THR A 412 11.12 -1.46 -11.19
CA THR A 412 10.88 -1.01 -9.81
C THR A 412 12.19 -0.58 -9.13
N ALA A 413 13.27 -1.35 -9.31
CA ALA A 413 14.60 -1.02 -8.80
C ALA A 413 15.15 0.28 -9.39
N LEU A 414 14.97 0.52 -10.70
CA LEU A 414 15.39 1.76 -11.37
C LEU A 414 14.66 2.99 -10.82
N LEU A 415 13.36 2.87 -10.57
CA LEU A 415 12.59 3.94 -9.92
C LEU A 415 13.16 4.28 -8.53
N LEU A 416 13.41 3.26 -7.73
CA LEU A 416 13.92 3.42 -6.37
C LEU A 416 15.35 3.97 -6.36
N ASN A 417 16.15 3.62 -7.37
CA ASN A 417 17.48 4.18 -7.57
C ASN A 417 17.40 5.66 -7.96
N ASP A 418 16.55 6.03 -8.91
CA ASP A 418 16.31 7.44 -9.27
C ASP A 418 15.84 8.28 -8.06
N TRP A 419 14.99 7.70 -7.21
CA TRP A 419 14.59 8.32 -5.96
C TRP A 419 15.78 8.55 -5.02
N ALA A 420 16.63 7.54 -4.82
CA ALA A 420 17.85 7.61 -4.03
C ALA A 420 18.96 8.50 -4.66
N ASP A 421 18.83 8.85 -5.95
CA ASP A 421 19.74 9.74 -6.67
C ASP A 421 19.24 11.18 -6.77
N GLU A 422 18.22 11.52 -5.97
CA GLU A 422 17.60 12.84 -5.90
C GLU A 422 16.96 13.30 -7.21
N ILE A 423 16.47 12.39 -8.04
CA ILE A 423 15.63 12.75 -9.19
C ILE A 423 14.27 13.23 -8.69
N GLY A 424 13.79 14.36 -9.23
CA GLY A 424 12.54 15.00 -8.80
C GLY A 424 11.33 14.08 -8.99
N GLU A 425 10.36 14.16 -8.08
CA GLU A 425 9.16 13.30 -8.10
C GLU A 425 8.40 13.37 -9.43
N ASP A 426 8.26 14.56 -10.01
CA ASP A 426 7.58 14.74 -11.31
C ASP A 426 8.26 13.95 -12.42
N THR A 427 9.59 14.02 -12.50
CA THR A 427 10.38 13.28 -13.48
C THR A 427 10.25 11.78 -13.29
N ILE A 428 10.22 11.30 -12.04
CA ILE A 428 10.01 9.88 -11.73
C ILE A 428 8.58 9.46 -12.14
N CYS A 429 7.57 10.26 -11.81
CA CYS A 429 6.18 9.99 -12.16
C CYS A 429 5.99 9.87 -13.68
N GLU A 430 6.57 10.80 -14.44
CA GLU A 430 6.55 10.78 -15.91
C GLU A 430 7.31 9.57 -16.47
N ARG A 431 8.57 9.37 -16.04
CA ARG A 431 9.46 8.33 -16.56
C ARG A 431 8.89 6.93 -16.37
N TYR A 432 8.35 6.63 -15.18
CA TYR A 432 7.86 5.29 -14.85
C TYR A 432 6.34 5.12 -14.97
N SER A 433 5.64 6.21 -15.31
CA SER A 433 4.18 6.25 -15.41
C SER A 433 3.48 5.85 -14.11
N VAL A 434 3.92 6.45 -13.00
CA VAL A 434 3.39 6.23 -11.65
C VAL A 434 2.88 7.53 -11.05
N GLY A 435 2.09 7.45 -9.98
CA GLY A 435 1.74 8.62 -9.16
C GLY A 435 2.65 8.76 -7.95
N PRO A 436 2.71 9.95 -7.32
CA PRO A 436 3.51 10.17 -6.12
C PRO A 436 3.19 9.17 -5.01
N GLY A 437 1.91 8.83 -4.82
CA GLY A 437 1.51 7.85 -3.81
C GLY A 437 2.11 6.45 -4.01
N ASP A 438 2.37 6.05 -5.27
CA ASP A 438 3.04 4.77 -5.56
C ASP A 438 4.51 4.83 -5.16
N ILE A 439 5.20 5.95 -5.46
CA ILE A 439 6.61 6.16 -5.09
C ILE A 439 6.75 6.00 -3.58
N TYR A 440 5.93 6.69 -2.80
CA TYR A 440 5.99 6.62 -1.34
C TYR A 440 5.71 5.20 -0.80
N GLY A 441 4.73 4.48 -1.37
CA GLY A 441 4.45 3.10 -0.98
C GLY A 441 5.61 2.14 -1.28
N MET A 442 6.26 2.31 -2.44
CA MET A 442 7.44 1.53 -2.81
C MET A 442 8.66 1.88 -1.94
N VAL A 443 8.85 3.17 -1.63
CA VAL A 443 9.93 3.65 -0.75
C VAL A 443 9.78 3.11 0.68
N GLU A 444 8.56 3.09 1.21
CA GLU A 444 8.28 2.50 2.53
C GLU A 444 8.60 1.01 2.54
N SER A 445 8.13 0.28 1.52
CA SER A 445 8.34 -1.17 1.40
C SER A 445 9.83 -1.52 1.25
N ILE A 446 10.56 -0.83 0.36
CA ILE A 446 11.98 -1.11 0.15
C ILE A 446 12.83 -0.68 1.34
N ALA A 447 12.48 0.40 2.06
CA ALA A 447 13.24 0.82 3.23
C ALA A 447 13.19 -0.25 4.33
N TRP A 448 12.04 -0.89 4.53
CA TRP A 448 11.91 -2.04 5.41
C TRP A 448 12.73 -3.25 4.93
N LEU A 449 12.72 -3.56 3.63
CA LEU A 449 13.51 -4.67 3.07
C LEU A 449 15.02 -4.44 3.14
N ILE A 450 15.50 -3.21 2.89
CA ILE A 450 16.91 -2.84 3.05
C ILE A 450 17.30 -2.93 4.52
N HIS A 451 16.44 -2.46 5.43
CA HIS A 451 16.66 -2.60 6.87
C HIS A 451 16.81 -4.07 7.27
N ALA A 452 15.90 -4.95 6.83
CA ALA A 452 15.98 -6.38 7.07
C ALA A 452 17.28 -6.98 6.48
N SER A 453 17.63 -6.59 5.26
CA SER A 453 18.87 -6.99 4.57
C SER A 453 20.12 -6.57 5.32
N ARG A 454 20.14 -5.39 5.94
CA ARG A 454 21.25 -4.93 6.80
C ARG A 454 21.44 -5.85 8.01
N HIS A 455 20.33 -6.27 8.62
CA HIS A 455 20.37 -7.19 9.76
C HIS A 455 20.84 -8.60 9.36
N LEU A 456 20.39 -9.10 8.20
CA LEU A 456 20.87 -10.38 7.64
C LEU A 456 22.37 -10.30 7.27
N ALA A 457 22.81 -9.19 6.67
CA ALA A 457 24.21 -8.97 6.33
C ALA A 457 25.13 -9.02 7.55
N ARG A 458 24.69 -8.58 8.73
CA ARG A 458 25.50 -8.70 9.96
C ARG A 458 25.83 -10.14 10.34
N LEU A 459 24.96 -11.08 10.00
CA LEU A 459 25.18 -12.51 10.26
C LEU A 459 25.99 -13.18 9.14
N PHE A 460 25.65 -12.89 7.88
CA PHE A 460 26.14 -13.66 6.73
C PHE A 460 27.17 -12.96 5.85
N ALA A 461 27.18 -11.62 5.81
CA ALA A 461 28.08 -10.83 4.98
C ALA A 461 28.46 -9.49 5.65
N PRO A 462 29.21 -9.52 6.79
CA PRO A 462 29.43 -8.33 7.62
C PRO A 462 30.07 -7.16 6.85
N HIS A 463 30.90 -7.45 5.84
CA HIS A 463 31.56 -6.46 4.98
C HIS A 463 30.59 -5.60 4.16
N LEU A 464 29.36 -6.06 3.90
CA LEU A 464 28.34 -5.30 3.17
C LEU A 464 27.50 -4.39 4.08
N THR A 465 27.52 -4.62 5.40
CA THR A 465 26.61 -3.96 6.36
C THR A 465 26.62 -2.44 6.26
N GLY A 466 27.82 -1.84 6.20
CA GLY A 466 27.96 -0.39 6.14
C GLY A 466 27.38 0.22 4.87
N SER A 467 27.61 -0.41 3.72
CA SER A 467 27.06 0.07 2.44
C SER A 467 25.54 -0.10 2.35
N ILE A 468 25.00 -1.19 2.92
CA ILE A 468 23.54 -1.39 3.00
C ILE A 468 22.90 -0.35 3.95
N GLU A 469 23.56 -0.01 5.06
CA GLU A 469 23.10 1.05 5.97
C GLU A 469 23.06 2.43 5.31
N GLU A 470 24.08 2.77 4.52
CA GLU A 470 24.04 3.99 3.71
C GLU A 470 22.85 3.98 2.75
N MET A 471 22.61 2.86 2.07
CA MET A 471 21.49 2.73 1.13
C MET A 471 20.12 2.78 1.81
N GLU A 472 20.00 2.27 3.04
CA GLU A 472 18.79 2.38 3.86
C GLU A 472 18.41 3.85 4.05
N LEU A 473 19.39 4.67 4.46
CA LEU A 473 19.20 6.11 4.66
C LEU A 473 18.87 6.83 3.34
N ARG A 474 19.58 6.48 2.25
CA ARG A 474 19.35 7.08 0.93
C ARG A 474 17.99 6.73 0.36
N ALA A 475 17.56 5.48 0.44
CA ALA A 475 16.25 5.03 -0.01
C ALA A 475 15.14 5.67 0.83
N LYS A 476 15.27 5.69 2.16
CA LYS A 476 14.27 6.27 3.05
C LYS A 476 14.03 7.76 2.81
N HIS A 477 15.10 8.50 2.53
CA HIS A 477 15.05 9.97 2.43
C HIS A 477 15.12 10.50 1.00
N GLY A 478 15.42 9.66 0.01
CA GLY A 478 15.58 10.03 -1.39
C GLY A 478 16.78 10.92 -1.63
N ILE A 479 17.93 10.61 -1.02
CA ILE A 479 19.11 11.48 -1.04
C ILE A 479 20.36 10.78 -1.59
N ARG A 480 21.27 11.54 -2.18
CA ARG A 480 22.61 11.10 -2.54
C ARG A 480 23.49 10.96 -1.30
N ARG A 481 24.56 10.17 -1.41
CA ARG A 481 25.54 9.89 -0.35
C ARG A 481 26.07 11.14 0.34
N GLU A 482 26.33 12.20 -0.42
CA GLU A 482 26.88 13.46 0.10
C GLU A 482 25.97 14.22 1.09
N LEU A 483 24.68 13.88 1.15
CA LEU A 483 23.72 14.49 2.08
C LEU A 483 23.51 13.67 3.37
N LEU A 484 24.12 12.48 3.47
CA LEU A 484 23.99 11.60 4.63
C LEU A 484 24.33 12.27 5.97
N PRO A 485 25.36 13.15 6.08
CA PRO A 485 25.64 13.85 7.34
C PRO A 485 24.50 14.76 7.81
N LEU A 486 23.74 15.34 6.89
CA LEU A 486 22.70 16.32 7.18
C LEU A 486 21.36 15.68 7.55
N ILE A 487 21.04 14.54 6.95
CA ILE A 487 19.71 13.92 7.10
C ILE A 487 19.45 13.35 8.49
N ARG A 488 20.51 13.12 9.27
CA ARG A 488 20.42 12.68 10.66
C ARG A 488 19.78 13.74 11.57
N LEU A 489 19.76 15.00 11.13
CA LEU A 489 19.17 16.12 11.86
C LEU A 489 17.65 16.18 11.65
N ARG A 490 16.88 16.15 12.73
CA ARG A 490 15.42 16.27 12.68
C ARG A 490 15.03 17.59 12.03
N GLY A 491 14.01 17.54 11.17
CA GLY A 491 13.51 18.70 10.43
C GLY A 491 14.25 18.98 9.12
N ILE A 492 15.34 18.28 8.82
CA ILE A 492 16.02 18.36 7.52
C ILE A 492 15.52 17.21 6.63
N GLY A 493 14.70 17.54 5.64
CA GLY A 493 14.36 16.63 4.53
C GLY A 493 15.25 16.85 3.31
N ARG A 494 15.11 16.00 2.29
CA ARG A 494 15.85 16.02 1.01
C ARG A 494 16.07 17.43 0.43
N VAL A 495 14.99 18.22 0.30
CA VAL A 495 15.06 19.57 -0.27
C VAL A 495 15.91 20.52 0.57
N ARG A 496 15.75 20.48 1.91
CA ARG A 496 16.51 21.34 2.82
C ARG A 496 17.98 20.92 2.88
N ALA A 497 18.26 19.63 2.96
CA ALA A 497 19.62 19.08 2.91
C ALA A 497 20.34 19.52 1.63
N ARG A 498 19.67 19.40 0.47
CA ARG A 498 20.24 19.84 -0.81
C ARG A 498 20.50 21.36 -0.85
N ARG A 499 19.59 22.18 -0.31
CA ARG A 499 19.81 23.64 -0.21
C ARG A 499 21.01 23.99 0.66
N LEU A 500 21.17 23.32 1.80
CA LEU A 500 22.32 23.52 2.69
C LEU A 500 23.63 23.11 2.02
N PHE A 501 23.65 21.93 1.39
CA PHE A 501 24.82 21.44 0.66
C PHE A 501 25.25 22.41 -0.45
N ASN A 502 24.30 22.89 -1.25
CA ASN A 502 24.57 23.88 -2.30
C ASN A 502 25.08 25.24 -1.77
N ASN A 503 24.88 25.51 -0.48
CA ASN A 503 25.43 26.68 0.22
C ASN A 503 26.72 26.37 1.01
N ASN A 504 27.42 25.28 0.65
CA ASN A 504 28.64 24.79 1.30
C ASN A 504 28.47 24.39 2.77
N MET A 505 27.25 24.00 3.16
CA MET A 505 26.91 23.51 4.50
C MET A 505 26.55 22.03 4.44
N GLY A 506 27.45 21.22 3.85
CA GLY A 506 27.27 19.78 3.63
C GLY A 506 27.59 18.89 4.84
N SER A 507 28.22 19.44 5.87
CA SER A 507 28.61 18.71 7.08
C SER A 507 28.11 19.39 8.35
N ILE A 508 28.11 18.64 9.46
CA ILE A 508 27.71 19.14 10.78
C ILE A 508 28.64 20.28 11.22
N GLU A 509 29.94 20.17 10.95
CA GLU A 509 30.95 21.18 11.25
C GLU A 509 30.70 22.46 10.44
N ALA A 510 30.40 22.31 9.15
CA ALA A 510 30.09 23.45 8.28
C ALA A 510 28.80 24.16 8.70
N LEU A 511 27.79 23.42 9.16
CA LEU A 511 26.58 23.99 9.75
C LEU A 511 26.88 24.78 11.02
N ARG A 512 27.65 24.21 11.95
CA ARG A 512 28.06 24.89 13.19
C ARG A 512 28.83 26.18 12.89
N ALA A 513 29.77 26.15 11.95
CA ALA A 513 30.56 27.30 11.55
C ALA A 513 29.72 28.42 10.88
N ALA A 514 28.65 28.06 10.18
CA ALA A 514 27.76 29.02 9.53
C ALA A 514 26.89 29.81 10.53
N GLY A 515 26.58 29.22 11.68
CA GLY A 515 25.74 29.82 12.73
C GLY A 515 24.23 29.82 12.41
N PRO A 516 23.39 30.01 13.44
CA PRO A 516 21.94 29.85 13.35
C PRO A 516 21.27 30.86 12.42
N GLU A 517 21.75 32.11 12.35
CA GLU A 517 21.16 33.13 11.49
C GLU A 517 21.29 32.79 10.00
N LYS A 518 22.50 32.38 9.58
CA LYS A 518 22.79 32.08 8.18
C LYS A 518 22.07 30.82 7.71
N VAL A 519 22.02 29.80 8.58
CA VAL A 519 21.24 28.58 8.33
C VAL A 519 19.74 28.90 8.30
N GLY A 520 19.26 29.73 9.22
CA GLY A 520 17.88 30.22 9.27
C GLY A 520 17.44 30.96 8.02
N GLY A 521 18.34 31.69 7.36
CA GLY A 521 18.09 32.31 6.06
C GLY A 521 17.84 31.31 4.92
N ILE A 522 18.34 30.08 5.02
CA ILE A 522 18.25 29.05 3.96
C ILE A 522 17.06 28.11 4.18
N ILE A 523 16.87 27.63 5.42
CA ILE A 523 15.88 26.59 5.74
C ILE A 523 14.71 27.09 6.59
N GLY A 524 14.71 28.38 6.96
CA GLY A 524 13.74 29.01 7.84
C GLY A 524 14.18 29.00 9.30
N GLN A 525 13.94 30.12 9.99
CA GLN A 525 14.43 30.38 11.34
C GLN A 525 13.97 29.33 12.37
N LYS A 526 12.71 28.91 12.30
CA LYS A 526 12.16 27.88 13.22
C LYS A 526 12.88 26.54 13.07
N ILE A 527 13.18 26.13 11.84
CA ILE A 527 13.87 24.86 11.57
C ILE A 527 15.36 24.97 11.95
N ALA A 528 16.00 26.10 11.68
CA ALA A 528 17.38 26.35 12.10
C ALA A 528 17.52 26.29 13.63
N ALA A 529 16.61 26.89 14.39
CA ALA A 529 16.61 26.79 15.85
C ALA A 529 16.54 25.33 16.32
N GLN A 530 15.63 24.53 15.76
CA GLN A 530 15.53 23.10 16.06
C GLN A 530 16.80 22.32 15.69
N VAL A 531 17.45 22.67 14.59
CA VAL A 531 18.71 22.03 14.18
C VAL A 531 19.83 22.35 15.16
N PHE A 532 19.98 23.62 15.56
CA PHE A 532 21.03 24.02 16.50
C PHE A 532 20.80 23.48 17.92
N GLU A 533 19.55 23.38 18.38
CA GLU A 533 19.20 22.70 19.64
C GLU A 533 19.69 21.23 19.64
N GLN A 534 19.53 20.52 18.52
CA GLN A 534 20.06 19.15 18.38
C GLN A 534 21.59 19.12 18.35
N LEU A 535 22.21 20.09 17.69
CA LEU A 535 23.67 20.19 17.61
C LEU A 535 24.30 20.54 18.96
N GLU A 536 23.57 21.22 19.84
CA GLU A 536 23.94 21.51 21.23
C GLU A 536 23.69 20.29 22.14
N GLY A 537 22.58 19.56 22.02
CA GLY A 537 22.34 18.34 22.80
C GLY A 537 23.30 17.18 22.49
N VAL A 538 23.80 17.08 21.26
CA VAL A 538 24.88 16.12 20.89
C VAL A 538 26.21 16.47 21.60
N ARG A 539 26.37 17.69 22.09
CA ARG A 539 27.54 18.10 22.85
C ARG A 539 27.53 17.51 24.26
N ASP A 540 26.38 17.43 24.91
CA ASP A 540 26.26 16.91 26.27
C ASP A 540 26.53 15.39 26.35
N GLU A 541 26.09 14.60 25.36
CA GLU A 541 26.42 13.16 25.30
C GLU A 541 27.91 12.89 25.01
N ILE A 542 28.58 13.76 24.24
CA ILE A 542 30.01 13.62 23.93
C ILE A 542 30.87 14.15 25.08
N GLU A 543 30.45 15.21 25.78
CA GLU A 543 31.12 15.73 26.97
C GLU A 543 30.94 14.77 28.17
N GLU A 544 29.78 14.09 28.35
CA GLU A 544 29.61 13.03 29.37
C GLU A 544 30.50 11.81 29.10
N ILE A 545 30.63 11.35 27.86
CA ILE A 545 31.53 10.23 27.51
C ILE A 545 33.00 10.62 27.67
N ALA A 546 33.36 11.87 27.36
CA ALA A 546 34.71 12.39 27.56
C ALA A 546 35.06 12.58 29.05
N ASP A 547 34.10 12.99 29.88
CA ASP A 547 34.29 13.11 31.34
C ASP A 547 34.30 11.74 32.04
N GLU A 548 33.51 10.75 31.58
CA GLU A 548 33.60 9.37 32.06
C GLU A 548 34.96 8.74 31.72
N GLN A 549 35.48 8.95 30.51
CA GLN A 549 36.83 8.48 30.14
C GLN A 549 37.96 9.26 30.85
N SER A 550 37.76 10.53 31.19
CA SER A 550 38.70 11.31 32.00
C SER A 550 38.72 10.85 33.47
N SER A 551 37.56 10.51 34.03
CA SER A 551 37.44 10.05 35.42
C SER A 551 38.07 8.68 35.68
N LEU A 552 38.09 7.79 34.67
CA LEU A 552 38.77 6.48 34.72
C LEU A 552 40.30 6.58 34.65
N SER A 553 40.87 7.74 34.30
CA SER A 553 42.32 7.98 34.31
C SER A 553 42.85 8.53 35.65
N ARG A 554 41.96 8.78 36.63
CA ARG A 554 42.30 9.30 37.97
C ARG A 554 42.18 8.30 39.11
N PHE A 555 41.85 7.05 38.82
CA PHE A 555 42.02 5.94 39.77
C PHE A 555 43.01 4.94 39.17
N GLY A 556 44.26 5.06 39.62
CA GLY A 556 45.24 3.98 39.54
C GLY A 556 44.96 2.88 40.55
#